data_AF-B4VUD6-F1
#
_entry.id   AF-B4VUD6-F1
#
_cell.length_a   1.000
_cell.length_b   1.000
_cell.length_c   1.000
_cell.angle_alpha   90.00
_cell.angle_beta   90.00
_cell.angle_gamma   90.00
#
_symmetry.space_group_name_H-M   'P 1'
#
loop_
_entity.id
_entity.type
_entity.pdbx_description
1 polymer ?
#
loop_
_entity_poly.entity_id
_entity_poly.type
_entity_poly.pdbx_seq_one_letter_code
_entity_poly.pdbx_strand_id
1 'polypeptide(L)'
;MLTLNELIAEATALPDADKAILIDKLTASMDEQCTAPKTATIPPATLTKLRGFLVLSLFLYGIALALPCLLFNVVPTDSVGVSPSDPNDVYAMKGIELTFFGIIGLLFLQIPAIGWFANPLYWLCCITFIMQRYRFSAIAGIAAVLIGFGGTFSAFWFKLPADSGGVSEFTLNQLLLGFWLWLAAPGLIALVSIIGLLKQPARLSTRSD
;
A
#
# COMPACT_ATOMS: atom_id res chain seq x y z
N MET A 1 -39.02 7.28 -5.01
CA MET A 1 -38.33 6.57 -6.11
C MET A 1 -38.86 5.15 -6.02
N LEU A 2 -39.58 4.68 -7.03
CA LEU A 2 -40.19 3.34 -7.01
C LEU A 2 -39.07 2.29 -6.98
N THR A 3 -39.24 1.27 -6.16
CA THR A 3 -38.33 0.13 -6.13
C THR A 3 -38.43 -0.65 -7.44
N LEU A 4 -37.37 -1.37 -7.84
CA LEU A 4 -37.34 -2.15 -9.09
C LEU A 4 -38.54 -3.13 -9.18
N ASN A 5 -38.98 -3.66 -8.05
CA ASN A 5 -40.14 -4.55 -7.96
C ASN A 5 -41.47 -3.84 -8.22
N GLU A 6 -41.62 -2.59 -7.75
CA GLU A 6 -42.80 -1.77 -8.03
C GLU A 6 -42.85 -1.36 -9.51
N LEU A 7 -41.70 -1.04 -10.11
CA LEU A 7 -41.57 -0.74 -11.54
C LEU A 7 -41.95 -1.94 -12.42
N ILE A 8 -41.57 -3.16 -12.03
CA ILE A 8 -41.93 -4.39 -12.75
C ILE A 8 -43.42 -4.71 -12.61
N ALA A 9 -44.00 -4.50 -11.41
CA ALA A 9 -45.43 -4.70 -11.16
C ALA A 9 -46.29 -3.68 -11.93
N GLU A 10 -45.85 -2.43 -12.02
CA GLU A 10 -46.54 -1.40 -12.78
C GLU A 10 -46.45 -1.66 -14.29
N ALA A 11 -45.25 -2.01 -14.80
CA ALA A 11 -45.02 -2.34 -16.21
C ALA A 11 -45.82 -3.56 -16.71
N THR A 12 -46.13 -4.52 -15.82
CA THR A 12 -46.93 -5.70 -16.17
C THR A 12 -48.43 -5.43 -16.22
N ALA A 13 -48.91 -4.35 -15.58
CA ALA A 13 -50.31 -3.94 -15.59
C ALA A 13 -50.69 -3.02 -16.77
N LEU A 14 -49.71 -2.51 -17.53
CA LEU A 14 -49.94 -1.57 -18.62
C LEU A 14 -50.36 -2.26 -19.95
N PRO A 15 -51.23 -1.61 -20.75
CA PRO A 15 -51.47 -2.02 -22.14
C PRO A 15 -50.18 -1.99 -22.98
N ASP A 16 -50.09 -2.83 -24.01
CA ASP A 16 -48.84 -3.02 -24.76
C ASP A 16 -48.33 -1.75 -25.46
N ALA A 17 -49.22 -0.81 -25.82
CA ALA A 17 -48.86 0.49 -26.39
C ALA A 17 -48.10 1.38 -25.37
N ASP A 18 -48.47 1.30 -24.08
CA ASP A 18 -47.88 2.13 -23.03
C ASP A 18 -46.57 1.50 -22.49
N LYS A 19 -46.42 0.17 -22.60
CA LYS A 19 -45.16 -0.52 -22.31
C LYS A 19 -44.02 -0.04 -23.19
N ALA A 20 -44.28 0.16 -24.49
CA ALA A 20 -43.28 0.68 -25.42
C ALA A 20 -42.78 2.07 -25.01
N ILE A 21 -43.69 2.95 -24.57
CA ILE A 21 -43.36 4.30 -24.09
C ILE A 21 -42.55 4.25 -22.79
N LEU A 22 -42.88 3.32 -21.88
CA LEU A 22 -42.14 3.14 -20.64
C LEU A 22 -40.72 2.62 -20.88
N ILE A 23 -40.56 1.65 -21.79
CA ILE A 23 -39.25 1.10 -22.17
C ILE A 23 -38.38 2.18 -22.81
N ASP A 24 -38.95 3.01 -23.68
CA ASP A 24 -38.21 4.09 -24.34
C ASP A 24 -37.74 5.16 -23.34
N LYS A 25 -38.61 5.54 -22.39
CA LYS A 25 -38.24 6.43 -21.27
C LYS A 25 -37.19 5.83 -20.33
N LEU A 26 -37.28 4.54 -20.04
CA LEU A 26 -36.28 3.82 -19.23
C LEU A 26 -34.93 3.76 -19.94
N THR A 27 -34.94 3.47 -21.24
CA THR A 27 -33.73 3.41 -22.07
C THR A 27 -33.08 4.79 -22.15
N ALA A 28 -33.87 5.85 -22.39
CA ALA A 28 -33.39 7.23 -22.37
C ALA A 28 -32.84 7.66 -21.00
N SER A 29 -33.52 7.28 -19.91
CA SER A 29 -33.04 7.59 -18.54
C SER A 29 -31.77 6.80 -18.19
N MET A 30 -31.61 5.57 -18.67
CA MET A 30 -30.40 4.77 -18.50
C MET A 30 -29.24 5.34 -19.31
N ASP A 31 -29.49 5.80 -20.54
CA ASP A 31 -28.50 6.48 -21.37
C ASP A 31 -28.07 7.83 -20.76
N GLU A 32 -28.99 8.59 -20.18
CA GLU A 32 -28.68 9.83 -19.47
C GLU A 32 -27.85 9.58 -18.19
N GLN A 33 -28.08 8.47 -17.49
CA GLN A 33 -27.24 8.06 -16.36
C GLN A 33 -25.86 7.52 -16.79
N CYS A 34 -25.77 6.86 -17.94
CA CYS A 34 -24.50 6.39 -18.51
C CYS A 34 -23.64 7.55 -19.06
N THR A 35 -24.26 8.63 -19.52
CA THR A 35 -23.58 9.77 -20.15
C THR A 35 -23.26 10.92 -19.22
N ALA A 36 -23.66 10.87 -17.94
CA ALA A 36 -23.26 11.87 -16.96
C ALA A 36 -21.91 11.50 -16.30
N PRO A 37 -20.76 12.07 -16.72
CA PRO A 37 -19.54 11.98 -15.95
C PRO A 37 -19.74 12.81 -14.68
N LYS A 38 -20.25 12.20 -13.63
CA LYS A 38 -20.28 12.78 -12.28
C LYS A 38 -18.88 12.66 -11.66
N THR A 39 -17.88 13.17 -12.38
CA THR A 39 -16.54 13.34 -11.87
C THR A 39 -16.58 14.59 -11.00
N ALA A 40 -16.85 14.40 -9.71
CA ALA A 40 -16.55 15.40 -8.69
C ALA A 40 -15.05 15.70 -8.82
N THR A 41 -14.74 16.73 -9.61
CA THR A 41 -13.38 17.08 -10.01
C THR A 41 -12.80 17.86 -8.86
N ILE A 42 -11.80 17.27 -8.20
CA ILE A 42 -11.07 17.95 -7.14
C ILE A 42 -10.50 19.25 -7.72
N PRO A 43 -10.70 20.41 -7.07
CA PRO A 43 -10.21 21.66 -7.60
C PRO A 43 -8.69 21.59 -7.85
N PRO A 44 -8.19 22.14 -8.98
CA PRO A 44 -6.83 21.94 -9.43
C PRO A 44 -5.77 22.39 -8.41
N ALA A 45 -6.08 23.41 -7.61
CA ALA A 45 -5.21 23.89 -6.52
C ALA A 45 -4.99 22.84 -5.41
N THR A 46 -6.00 22.03 -5.10
CA THR A 46 -5.89 20.94 -4.11
C THR A 46 -5.10 19.77 -4.66
N LEU A 47 -5.23 19.48 -5.96
CA LEU A 47 -4.44 18.46 -6.64
C LEU A 47 -2.94 18.76 -6.62
N THR A 48 -2.55 20.02 -6.87
CA THR A 48 -1.14 20.44 -6.84
C THR A 48 -0.52 20.29 -5.45
N LYS A 49 -1.26 20.63 -4.38
CA LYS A 49 -0.80 20.42 -3.00
C LYS A 49 -0.62 18.93 -2.67
N LEU A 50 -1.57 18.08 -3.06
CA LEU A 50 -1.48 16.63 -2.84
C LEU A 50 -0.30 16.00 -3.58
N ARG A 51 0.00 16.45 -4.80
CA ARG A 51 1.18 16.01 -5.56
C ARG A 51 2.50 16.37 -4.87
N GLY A 52 2.57 17.52 -4.19
CA GLY A 52 3.74 17.91 -3.39
C GLY A 52 4.07 16.89 -2.30
N PHE A 53 3.05 16.34 -1.62
CA PHE A 53 3.26 15.31 -0.60
C PHE A 53 3.74 13.98 -1.18
N LEU A 54 3.31 13.63 -2.41
CA LEU A 54 3.84 12.46 -3.12
C LEU A 54 5.33 12.61 -3.40
N VAL A 55 5.75 13.77 -3.91
CA VAL A 55 7.18 14.05 -4.17
C VAL A 55 7.98 13.98 -2.87
N LEU A 56 7.47 14.57 -1.79
CA LEU A 56 8.12 14.50 -0.48
C LEU A 56 8.24 13.05 0.04
N SER A 57 7.19 12.24 -0.09
CA SER A 57 7.23 10.83 0.30
C SER A 57 8.26 10.04 -0.49
N LEU A 58 8.29 10.21 -1.82
CA LEU A 58 9.28 9.55 -2.68
C LEU A 58 10.71 10.01 -2.37
N PHE A 59 10.88 11.28 -2.03
CA PHE A 59 12.16 11.82 -1.60
C PHE A 59 12.63 11.19 -0.28
N LEU A 60 11.75 11.08 0.72
CA LEU A 60 12.03 10.38 1.98
C LEU A 60 12.41 8.92 1.73
N TYR A 61 11.65 8.23 0.85
CA TYR A 61 11.94 6.87 0.46
C TYR A 61 13.31 6.75 -0.24
N GLY A 62 13.65 7.67 -1.15
CA GLY A 62 14.94 7.70 -1.81
C GLY A 62 16.12 7.88 -0.84
N ILE A 63 15.99 8.79 0.13
CA ILE A 63 16.99 8.95 1.20
C ILE A 63 17.10 7.67 2.04
N ALA A 64 15.97 7.06 2.38
CA ALA A 64 15.94 5.83 3.15
C ALA A 64 16.66 4.68 2.43
N LEU A 65 16.54 4.59 1.10
CA LEU A 65 17.27 3.60 0.31
C LEU A 65 18.79 3.83 0.33
N ALA A 66 19.24 5.08 0.39
CA ALA A 66 20.66 5.43 0.40
C ALA A 66 21.33 5.25 1.77
N LEU A 67 20.56 5.42 2.85
CA LEU A 67 21.05 5.33 4.23
C LEU A 67 21.07 3.89 4.75
N PRO A 68 21.90 3.60 5.77
CA PRO A 68 21.82 2.36 6.50
C PRO A 68 20.50 2.32 7.28
N CYS A 69 19.79 1.20 7.14
CA CYS A 69 18.45 1.00 7.70
C CYS A 69 18.46 0.06 8.89
N LEU A 70 19.24 -1.02 8.80
CA LEU A 70 19.28 -2.07 9.81
C LEU A 70 20.73 -2.39 10.15
N LEU A 71 21.00 -2.55 11.43
CA LEU A 71 22.28 -2.97 11.95
C LEU A 71 22.16 -4.43 12.37
N PHE A 72 22.95 -5.31 11.77
CA PHE A 72 22.96 -6.74 12.08
C PHE A 72 24.28 -7.13 12.73
N ASN A 73 24.24 -8.03 13.71
CA ASN A 73 25.44 -8.72 14.18
C ASN A 73 25.57 -10.05 13.42
N VAL A 74 26.78 -10.35 12.95
CA VAL A 74 27.09 -11.61 12.26
C VAL A 74 27.44 -12.67 13.30
N VAL A 75 26.65 -13.73 13.37
CA VAL A 75 26.84 -14.84 14.32
C VAL A 75 27.18 -16.10 13.54
N PRO A 76 28.27 -16.82 13.85
CA PRO A 76 28.57 -18.10 13.23
C PRO A 76 27.53 -19.15 13.62
N THR A 77 27.12 -19.98 12.66
CA THR A 77 26.43 -21.23 12.96
C THR A 77 27.52 -22.26 13.29
N ASP A 78 27.50 -22.87 14.48
CA ASP A 78 28.57 -23.67 15.14
C ASP A 78 29.12 -24.92 14.38
N SER A 79 29.14 -24.94 13.05
CA SER A 79 29.33 -26.15 12.25
C SER A 79 30.78 -26.45 11.84
N VAL A 80 31.73 -25.52 11.97
CA VAL A 80 33.13 -25.77 11.56
C VAL A 80 34.05 -24.97 12.47
N GLY A 81 35.08 -25.60 13.03
CA GLY A 81 36.07 -25.04 13.97
C GLY A 81 36.95 -23.91 13.42
N VAL A 82 36.32 -22.88 12.86
CA VAL A 82 36.89 -21.61 12.47
C VAL A 82 36.88 -20.72 13.72
N SER A 83 37.96 -19.96 13.91
CA SER A 83 38.12 -19.05 15.05
C SER A 83 36.83 -18.26 15.33
N PRO A 84 36.51 -18.03 16.62
CA PRO A 84 35.35 -17.22 16.97
C PRO A 84 35.43 -15.91 16.20
N SER A 85 34.43 -15.65 15.35
CA SER A 85 34.29 -14.36 14.69
C SER A 85 34.30 -13.29 15.78
N ASP A 86 35.00 -12.17 15.52
CA ASP A 86 35.07 -11.06 16.45
C ASP A 86 33.63 -10.71 16.88
N PRO A 87 33.30 -10.71 18.19
CA PRO A 87 31.96 -10.39 18.68
C PRO A 87 31.47 -8.99 18.30
N ASN A 88 32.33 -8.17 17.67
CA ASN A 88 32.03 -6.86 17.13
C ASN A 88 31.87 -6.83 15.60
N ASP A 89 31.70 -7.98 14.93
CA ASP A 89 31.42 -7.98 13.49
C ASP A 89 29.96 -7.56 13.22
N VAL A 90 29.81 -6.27 12.96
CA VAL A 90 28.52 -5.62 12.77
C VAL A 90 28.39 -5.17 11.32
N TYR A 91 27.30 -5.58 10.68
CA TYR A 91 26.97 -5.22 9.31
C TYR A 91 25.81 -4.22 9.26
N ALA A 92 26.08 -3.01 8.78
CA ALA A 92 25.06 -1.99 8.56
C ALA A 92 24.48 -2.10 7.13
N MET A 93 23.31 -2.72 7.01
CA MET A 93 22.67 -2.94 5.72
C MET A 93 21.93 -1.69 5.24
N LYS A 94 22.21 -1.27 4.00
CA LYS A 94 21.54 -0.12 3.37
C LYS A 94 20.10 -0.46 2.95
N GLY A 95 19.25 0.55 2.86
CA GLY A 95 17.86 0.35 2.41
C GLY A 95 17.74 -0.25 1.01
N ILE A 96 18.65 0.12 0.11
CA ILE A 96 18.70 -0.45 -1.25
C ILE A 96 19.08 -1.94 -1.23
N GLU A 97 20.08 -2.32 -0.43
CA GLU A 97 20.47 -3.72 -0.25
C GLU A 97 19.31 -4.51 0.33
N LEU A 98 18.70 -3.99 1.39
CA LEU A 98 17.56 -4.61 2.06
C LEU A 98 16.37 -4.83 1.12
N THR A 99 16.13 -3.91 0.18
CA THR A 99 15.07 -4.02 -0.82
C THR A 99 15.38 -5.14 -1.83
N PHE A 100 16.62 -5.25 -2.31
CA PHE A 100 17.04 -6.34 -3.20
C PHE A 100 16.99 -7.70 -2.51
N PHE A 101 17.58 -7.82 -1.32
CA PHE A 101 17.52 -9.03 -0.50
C PHE A 101 16.07 -9.44 -0.21
N GLY A 102 15.19 -8.47 -0.03
CA GLY A 102 13.77 -8.68 0.11
C GLY A 102 13.06 -9.32 -1.05
N ILE A 103 13.28 -8.79 -2.23
CA ILE A 103 12.67 -9.32 -3.45
C ILE A 103 13.12 -10.78 -3.63
N ILE A 104 14.39 -11.07 -3.36
CA ILE A 104 14.92 -12.43 -3.41
C ILE A 104 14.30 -13.30 -2.30
N GLY A 105 14.25 -12.81 -1.05
CA GLY A 105 13.66 -13.53 0.08
C GLY A 105 12.16 -13.83 -0.10
N LEU A 106 11.43 -12.94 -0.76
CA LEU A 106 10.03 -13.14 -1.17
C LEU A 106 9.89 -14.27 -2.19
N LEU A 107 10.81 -14.37 -3.17
CA LEU A 107 10.80 -15.46 -4.15
C LEU A 107 11.02 -16.83 -3.50
N PHE A 108 11.78 -16.88 -2.40
CA PHE A 108 12.05 -18.11 -1.63
C PHE A 108 11.15 -18.30 -0.40
N LEU A 109 10.11 -17.46 -0.26
CA LEU A 109 9.08 -17.56 0.79
C LEU A 109 9.63 -17.73 2.22
N GLN A 110 10.75 -17.08 2.54
CA GLN A 110 11.33 -17.15 3.88
C GLN A 110 10.40 -16.46 4.90
N ILE A 111 10.20 -17.08 6.07
CA ILE A 111 9.22 -16.63 7.08
C ILE A 111 9.40 -15.15 7.52
N PRO A 112 10.63 -14.63 7.79
CA PRO A 112 10.80 -13.20 8.06
C PRO A 112 10.61 -12.32 6.82
N ALA A 113 10.62 -12.87 5.59
CA ALA A 113 10.49 -12.10 4.34
C ALA A 113 9.09 -11.48 4.13
N ILE A 114 8.09 -11.81 4.95
CA ILE A 114 6.75 -11.20 4.86
C ILE A 114 6.83 -9.68 5.04
N GLY A 115 7.71 -9.18 5.90
CA GLY A 115 7.92 -7.73 6.09
C GLY A 115 8.31 -6.99 4.80
N TRP A 116 8.86 -7.70 3.82
CA TRP A 116 9.38 -7.12 2.59
C TRP A 116 8.28 -6.89 1.55
N PHE A 117 7.07 -7.47 1.74
CA PHE A 117 5.87 -7.08 0.99
C PHE A 117 5.51 -5.60 1.19
N ALA A 118 6.05 -4.96 2.22
CA ALA A 118 5.80 -3.55 2.45
C ALA A 118 6.31 -2.63 1.33
N ASN A 119 7.39 -2.98 0.62
CA ASN A 119 7.87 -2.20 -0.52
C ASN A 119 6.88 -2.22 -1.70
N PRO A 120 6.44 -3.39 -2.22
CA PRO A 120 5.36 -3.46 -3.19
C PRO A 120 4.06 -2.76 -2.74
N LEU A 121 3.68 -2.90 -1.46
CA LEU A 121 2.49 -2.22 -0.92
C LEU A 121 2.64 -0.70 -0.91
N TYR A 122 3.82 -0.18 -0.59
CA TYR A 122 4.11 1.26 -0.68
C TYR A 122 4.05 1.76 -2.13
N TRP A 123 4.58 1.00 -3.09
CA TRP A 123 4.46 1.37 -4.51
C TRP A 123 3.00 1.36 -4.97
N LEU A 124 2.21 0.36 -4.56
CA LEU A 124 0.77 0.30 -4.81
C LEU A 124 0.04 1.50 -4.18
N CYS A 125 0.42 1.87 -2.96
CA CYS A 125 -0.08 3.06 -2.27
C CYS A 125 0.17 4.34 -3.09
N CYS A 126 1.37 4.50 -3.67
CA CYS A 126 1.70 5.63 -4.53
C CYS A 126 0.90 5.63 -5.85
N ILE A 127 0.77 4.48 -6.52
CA ILE A 127 0.02 4.36 -7.77
C ILE A 127 -1.46 4.70 -7.54
N THR A 128 -2.08 4.10 -6.52
CA THR A 128 -3.49 4.35 -6.19
C THR A 128 -3.73 5.79 -5.74
N PHE A 129 -2.73 6.44 -5.11
CA PHE A 129 -2.77 7.87 -4.80
C PHE A 129 -2.84 8.73 -6.07
N ILE A 130 -1.97 8.46 -7.05
CA ILE A 130 -1.96 9.16 -8.35
C ILE A 130 -3.30 8.99 -9.07
N MET A 131 -3.90 7.79 -8.99
CA MET A 131 -5.23 7.48 -9.54
C MET A 131 -6.39 8.12 -8.76
N GLN A 132 -6.12 8.94 -7.73
CA GLN A 132 -7.10 9.55 -6.83
C GLN A 132 -7.99 8.54 -6.09
N ARG A 133 -7.55 7.28 -5.99
CA ARG A 133 -8.21 6.20 -5.26
C ARG A 133 -7.75 6.21 -3.80
N TYR A 134 -8.01 7.31 -3.09
CA TYR A 134 -7.45 7.55 -1.76
C TYR A 134 -7.83 6.49 -0.71
N ARG A 135 -8.97 5.78 -0.86
CA ARG A 135 -9.35 4.68 0.03
C ARG A 135 -8.35 3.53 -0.05
N PHE A 136 -8.07 3.09 -1.27
CA PHE A 136 -7.12 2.02 -1.53
C PHE A 136 -5.70 2.46 -1.19
N SER A 137 -5.34 3.71 -1.47
CA SER A 137 -4.03 4.26 -1.10
C SER A 137 -3.84 4.29 0.42
N ALA A 138 -4.83 4.77 1.18
CA ALA A 138 -4.76 4.76 2.65
C ALA A 138 -4.59 3.34 3.21
N ILE A 139 -5.40 2.38 2.73
CA ILE A 139 -5.32 0.98 3.18
C ILE A 139 -3.94 0.38 2.84
N ALA A 140 -3.47 0.56 1.59
CA ALA A 140 -2.17 0.05 1.17
C ALA A 140 -1.01 0.68 1.96
N GLY A 141 -1.07 1.98 2.23
CA GLY A 141 -0.06 2.69 3.03
C GLY A 141 -0.03 2.23 4.50
N ILE A 142 -1.19 2.07 5.13
CA ILE A 142 -1.29 1.51 6.49
C ILE A 142 -0.77 0.07 6.51
N ALA A 143 -1.17 -0.76 5.54
CA ALA A 143 -0.69 -2.13 5.43
C ALA A 143 0.83 -2.19 5.23
N ALA A 144 1.41 -1.31 4.41
CA ALA A 144 2.86 -1.21 4.23
C ALA A 144 3.58 -0.88 5.55
N VAL A 145 3.06 0.09 6.32
CA VAL A 145 3.63 0.44 7.64
C VAL A 145 3.54 -0.73 8.61
N LEU A 146 2.38 -1.37 8.75
CA LEU A 146 2.18 -2.47 9.69
C LEU A 146 3.00 -3.70 9.33
N ILE A 147 2.98 -4.12 8.06
CA ILE A 147 3.73 -5.28 7.59
C ILE A 147 5.23 -5.01 7.64
N GLY A 148 5.67 -3.84 7.20
CA GLY A 148 7.09 -3.47 7.21
C GLY A 148 7.65 -3.36 8.62
N PHE A 149 6.93 -2.67 9.52
CA PHE A 149 7.35 -2.56 10.91
C PHE A 149 7.30 -3.92 11.61
N GLY A 150 6.18 -4.63 11.54
CA GLY A 150 6.01 -5.92 12.21
C GLY A 150 6.97 -7.00 11.69
N GLY A 151 7.18 -7.05 10.37
CA GLY A 151 8.11 -8.00 9.75
C GLY A 151 9.58 -7.64 9.96
N THR A 152 9.93 -6.36 10.06
CA THR A 152 11.30 -5.97 10.47
C THR A 152 11.51 -6.27 11.96
N PHE A 153 10.50 -6.01 12.79
CA PHE A 153 10.57 -6.26 14.23
C PHE A 153 10.70 -7.75 14.55
N SER A 154 10.08 -8.64 13.76
CA SER A 154 10.23 -10.08 13.95
C SER A 154 11.68 -10.56 13.75
N ALA A 155 12.51 -9.83 13.00
CA ALA A 155 13.93 -10.14 12.80
C ALA A 155 14.80 -9.97 14.07
N PHE A 156 14.26 -9.39 15.16
CA PHE A 156 14.89 -9.47 16.48
C PHE A 156 14.79 -10.85 17.11
N TRP A 157 13.78 -11.64 16.75
CA TRP A 157 13.56 -13.00 17.26
C TRP A 157 13.96 -14.09 16.27
N PHE A 158 13.85 -13.81 14.97
CA PHE A 158 14.18 -14.74 13.91
C PHE A 158 15.48 -14.34 13.22
N LYS A 159 16.46 -15.24 13.27
CA LYS A 159 17.73 -15.05 12.59
C LYS A 159 17.56 -15.20 11.09
N LEU A 160 18.31 -14.41 10.34
CA LEU A 160 18.32 -14.42 8.88
C LEU A 160 19.59 -15.13 8.39
N PRO A 161 19.56 -15.94 7.33
CA PRO A 161 20.78 -16.50 6.76
C PRO A 161 21.66 -15.38 6.19
N ALA A 162 22.93 -15.32 6.59
CA ALA A 162 23.86 -14.28 6.13
C ALA A 162 24.64 -14.70 4.88
N ASP A 163 24.80 -15.99 4.65
CA ASP A 163 25.51 -16.56 3.51
C ASP A 163 24.72 -17.71 2.87
N SER A 164 25.02 -18.00 1.60
CA SER A 164 24.41 -19.13 0.88
C SER A 164 24.86 -20.50 1.41
N GLY A 165 25.94 -20.54 2.20
CA GLY A 165 26.49 -21.76 2.80
C GLY A 165 25.83 -22.15 4.13
N GLY A 166 25.02 -21.27 4.74
CA GLY A 166 24.42 -21.50 6.06
C GLY A 166 25.45 -21.52 7.20
N VAL A 167 26.62 -20.92 6.98
CA VAL A 167 27.74 -20.87 7.94
C VAL A 167 27.62 -19.67 8.88
N SER A 168 26.80 -18.69 8.52
CA SER A 168 26.59 -17.47 9.28
C SER A 168 25.13 -17.01 9.26
N GLU A 169 24.71 -16.39 10.36
CA GLU A 169 23.38 -15.85 10.55
C GLU A 169 23.45 -14.37 10.93
N PHE A 170 22.56 -13.56 10.36
CA PHE A 170 22.33 -12.19 10.77
C PHE A 170 21.32 -12.14 11.92
N THR A 171 21.70 -11.46 12.99
CA THR A 171 20.83 -11.11 14.11
C THR A 171 20.58 -9.62 14.11
N LEU A 172 19.32 -9.18 14.11
CA LEU A 172 19.03 -7.75 14.12
C LEU A 172 19.43 -7.16 15.48
N ASN A 173 20.30 -6.15 15.45
CA ASN A 173 20.79 -5.45 16.64
C ASN A 173 20.07 -4.10 16.82
N GLN A 174 19.95 -3.31 15.75
CA GLN A 174 19.38 -1.96 15.85
C GLN A 174 18.65 -1.52 14.57
N LEU A 175 17.58 -0.74 14.77
CA LEU A 175 16.88 0.02 13.72
C LEU A 175 17.55 1.40 13.56
N LEU A 176 18.08 1.68 12.38
CA LEU A 176 18.81 2.92 12.08
C LEU A 176 17.89 3.98 11.45
N LEU A 177 18.43 5.19 11.24
CA LEU A 177 17.68 6.32 10.69
C LEU A 177 17.00 6.01 9.34
N GLY A 178 17.67 5.25 8.47
CA GLY A 178 17.10 4.87 7.18
C GLY A 178 15.78 4.12 7.32
N PHE A 179 15.63 3.25 8.33
CA PHE A 179 14.38 2.52 8.58
C PHE A 179 13.24 3.47 8.98
N TRP A 180 13.51 4.45 9.84
CA TRP A 180 12.49 5.42 10.27
C TRP A 180 12.05 6.33 9.14
N LEU A 181 12.98 6.75 8.28
CA LEU A 181 12.67 7.50 7.06
C LEU A 181 11.87 6.67 6.06
N TRP A 182 12.23 5.39 5.92
CA TRP A 182 11.47 4.44 5.10
C TRP A 182 10.05 4.30 5.62
N LEU A 183 9.84 4.18 6.93
CA LEU A 183 8.51 4.04 7.56
C LEU A 183 7.67 5.32 7.45
N ALA A 184 8.31 6.48 7.52
CA ALA A 184 7.66 7.77 7.38
C ALA A 184 7.09 7.99 5.96
N ALA A 185 7.74 7.46 4.92
CA ALA A 185 7.30 7.61 3.54
C ALA A 185 5.88 7.06 3.24
N PRO A 186 5.56 5.77 3.48
CA PRO A 186 4.20 5.24 3.35
C PRO A 186 3.24 5.85 4.37
N GLY A 187 3.69 6.15 5.59
CA GLY A 187 2.88 6.79 6.62
C GLY A 187 2.37 8.18 6.20
N LEU A 188 3.23 8.98 5.57
CA LEU A 188 2.88 10.28 5.04
C LEU A 188 1.78 10.17 3.96
N ILE A 189 1.93 9.23 3.01
CA ILE A 189 0.92 9.04 1.96
C ILE A 189 -0.38 8.51 2.53
N ALA A 190 -0.33 7.57 3.48
CA ALA A 190 -1.52 7.08 4.15
C ALA A 190 -2.31 8.23 4.82
N LEU A 191 -1.61 9.10 5.57
CA LEU A 191 -2.21 10.25 6.23
C LEU A 191 -2.83 11.23 5.23
N VAL A 192 -2.08 11.59 4.18
CA VAL A 192 -2.55 12.51 3.14
C VAL A 192 -3.72 11.92 2.36
N SER A 193 -3.74 10.60 2.12
CA SER A 193 -4.86 9.88 1.54
C SER A 193 -6.11 9.96 2.41
N ILE A 194 -5.98 9.77 3.73
CA ILE A 194 -7.11 9.93 4.67
C ILE A 194 -7.66 11.37 4.60
N ILE A 195 -6.80 12.38 4.61
CA ILE A 195 -7.22 13.78 4.46
C ILE A 195 -7.90 14.00 3.11
N GLY A 196 -7.37 13.40 2.04
CA GLY A 196 -7.96 13.42 0.70
C GLY A 196 -9.37 12.83 0.68
N LEU A 197 -9.61 11.74 1.41
CA LEU A 197 -10.93 11.14 1.56
C LEU A 197 -11.91 12.03 2.30
N LEU A 198 -11.48 12.64 3.41
CA LEU A 198 -12.34 13.52 4.22
C LEU A 198 -12.74 14.79 3.44
N LYS A 199 -11.90 15.22 2.49
CA LYS A 199 -12.16 16.39 1.63
C LYS A 199 -12.93 16.06 0.35
N GLN A 200 -13.10 14.79 -0.01
CA GLN A 200 -13.96 14.45 -1.12
C GLN A 200 -15.40 14.74 -0.70
N PRO A 201 -16.14 15.61 -1.42
CA PRO A 201 -17.57 15.81 -1.14
C PRO A 201 -18.22 14.44 -1.21
N ALA A 202 -18.93 14.07 -0.13
CA ALA A 202 -19.54 12.76 0.01
C ALA A 202 -20.18 12.39 -1.32
N ARG A 203 -19.60 11.40 -2.02
CA ARG A 203 -20.33 10.75 -3.10
C ARG A 203 -21.55 10.17 -2.41
N LEU A 204 -22.67 10.87 -2.61
CA LEU A 204 -23.98 10.61 -2.06
C LEU A 204 -24.11 9.14 -1.72
N SER A 205 -24.15 8.87 -0.41
CA SER A 205 -24.64 7.62 0.15
C SER A 205 -26.15 7.55 -0.12
N THR A 206 -26.52 7.52 -1.39
CA THR A 206 -27.80 7.01 -1.87
C THR A 206 -27.51 5.61 -2.40
N ARG A 207 -27.03 4.75 -1.51
CA ARG A 207 -27.40 3.34 -1.56
C ARG A 207 -28.65 3.27 -0.71
N SER A 208 -29.79 3.43 -1.37
CA SER A 208 -31.10 3.19 -0.77
C SER A 208 -31.16 1.72 -0.37
N ASP A 209 -31.21 1.46 0.91
CA ASP A 209 -31.84 0.25 1.44
C ASP A 209 -33.37 0.36 1.25
#